data_AF-A0A9X1K6Y0-F1
#
_entry.id   AF-A0A9X1K6Y0-F1
#
_cell.length_a   1.000
_cell.length_b   1.000
_cell.length_c   1.000
_cell.angle_alpha   90.00
_cell.angle_beta   90.00
_cell.angle_gamma   90.00
#
_symmetry.space_group_name_H-M   'P 1'
#
loop_
_entity.id
_entity.type
_entity.pdbx_description
1 polymer ?
#
loop_
_entity_poly.entity_id
_entity_poly.type
_entity_poly.pdbx_seq_one_letter_code
_entity_poly.pdbx_strand_id
1 'polypeptide(L)'
;MARTMTVDLGDELREFIESLIESGDYRTQSEVIRESLRLLREKQAESRLQTLRDLLAEGLSSGEPVAWEKDAFLRKVKAGMRAAGENR
;
A
#
# COMPACT_ATOMS: atom_id res chain seq x y z
N MET A 1 -13.10 4.84 25.99
CA MET A 1 -14.12 3.77 25.92
C MET A 1 -13.79 2.89 24.73
N ALA A 2 -13.82 1.56 24.88
CA ALA A 2 -13.65 0.66 23.73
C ALA A 2 -14.83 0.85 22.77
N ARG A 3 -14.55 1.13 21.50
CA ARG A 3 -15.59 1.28 20.47
C ARG A 3 -15.87 -0.08 19.85
N THR A 4 -17.08 -0.59 20.03
CA THR A 4 -17.52 -1.83 19.39
C THR A 4 -17.80 -1.58 17.91
N MET A 5 -17.38 -2.50 17.06
CA MET A 5 -17.61 -2.45 15.62
C MET A 5 -18.27 -3.77 15.21
N THR A 6 -19.40 -3.69 14.52
CA THR A 6 -20.07 -4.84 13.92
C THR A 6 -19.60 -4.95 12.48
N VAL A 7 -19.18 -6.15 12.07
CA VAL A 7 -18.67 -6.45 10.73
C VAL A 7 -19.23 -7.78 10.29
N ASP A 8 -19.61 -7.88 9.02
CA ASP A 8 -19.94 -9.14 8.37
C ASP A 8 -18.72 -9.64 7.60
N LEU A 9 -18.31 -10.87 7.88
CA LEU A 9 -17.07 -11.47 7.37
C LEU A 9 -17.34 -12.51 6.27
N GLY A 10 -18.60 -12.86 5.99
CA GLY A 10 -18.94 -14.00 5.15
C GLY A 10 -18.65 -15.36 5.83
N ASP A 11 -19.08 -16.45 5.19
CA ASP A 11 -19.05 -17.78 5.80
C ASP A 11 -17.64 -18.37 5.89
N GLU A 12 -16.82 -18.24 4.84
CA GLU A 12 -15.45 -18.78 4.82
C GLU A 12 -14.57 -18.23 5.97
N LEU A 13 -14.63 -16.91 6.21
CA LEU A 13 -13.86 -16.30 7.29
C LEU A 13 -14.44 -16.61 8.67
N ARG A 14 -15.76 -16.82 8.78
CA ARG A 14 -16.39 -17.27 10.03
C ARG A 14 -15.88 -18.66 10.42
N GLU A 15 -15.95 -19.63 9.50
CA GLU A 15 -15.47 -21.00 9.73
C GLU A 15 -13.98 -21.02 10.09
N PHE A 16 -13.16 -20.21 9.39
CA PHE A 16 -11.74 -20.09 9.71
C PHE A 16 -11.51 -19.55 11.14
N ILE A 17 -12.21 -18.48 11.54
CA ILE A 17 -12.08 -17.92 12.89
C ILE A 17 -12.55 -18.92 13.95
N GLU A 18 -13.62 -19.66 13.70
CA GLU A 18 -14.12 -20.71 14.59
C GLU A 18 -13.06 -21.80 14.80
N SER A 19 -12.42 -22.29 13.71
CA SER A 19 -11.35 -23.28 13.81
C SER A 19 -10.15 -22.83 14.64
N LEU A 20 -9.80 -21.53 14.58
CA LEU A 20 -8.72 -20.92 15.36
C LEU A 20 -9.06 -20.75 16.85
N ILE A 21 -10.36 -20.65 17.17
CA ILE A 21 -10.81 -20.61 18.56
C ILE A 21 -10.86 -22.03 19.12
N GLU A 22 -11.34 -22.99 18.32
CA GLU A 22 -11.38 -24.41 18.68
C GLU A 22 -9.99 -25.01 18.90
N SER A 23 -8.97 -24.55 18.16
CA SER A 23 -7.58 -24.96 18.40
C SER A 23 -7.04 -24.51 19.77
N GLY A 24 -7.69 -23.53 20.41
CA GLY A 24 -7.30 -22.95 21.68
C GLY A 24 -6.26 -21.82 21.56
N ASP A 25 -5.84 -21.46 20.35
CA ASP A 25 -4.89 -20.37 20.12
C ASP A 25 -5.50 -19.00 20.43
N TYR A 26 -6.84 -18.88 20.33
CA TYR A 26 -7.58 -17.65 20.58
C TYR A 26 -8.81 -17.89 21.44
N ARG A 27 -9.15 -16.92 22.31
CA ARG A 27 -10.31 -17.05 23.22
C ARG A 27 -11.57 -16.39 22.68
N THR A 28 -11.44 -15.44 21.74
CA THR A 28 -12.57 -14.70 21.18
C THR A 28 -12.34 -14.33 19.73
N GLN A 29 -13.42 -14.21 18.95
CA GLN A 29 -13.36 -13.71 17.56
C GLN A 29 -12.71 -12.32 17.48
N SER A 30 -12.99 -11.46 18.46
CA SER A 30 -12.41 -10.12 18.52
C SER A 30 -10.88 -10.13 18.71
N GLU A 31 -10.33 -11.18 19.31
CA GLU A 31 -8.87 -11.35 19.46
C GLU A 31 -8.23 -11.69 18.13
N VAL A 32 -8.81 -12.67 17.41
CA VAL A 32 -8.37 -13.06 16.06
C VAL A 32 -8.40 -11.86 15.11
N ILE A 33 -9.51 -11.11 15.08
CA ILE A 33 -9.67 -9.96 14.19
C ILE A 33 -8.61 -8.88 14.48
N ARG A 34 -8.33 -8.60 15.76
CA ARG A 34 -7.32 -7.60 16.13
C ARG A 34 -5.93 -8.01 15.69
N GLU A 35 -5.58 -9.29 15.86
CA GLU A 35 -4.27 -9.80 15.46
C GLU A 35 -4.11 -9.80 13.94
N SER A 36 -5.13 -10.27 13.21
CA SER A 36 -5.16 -10.22 11.74
C SER A 36 -4.97 -8.79 11.20
N LEU A 37 -5.60 -7.79 11.83
CA LEU A 37 -5.43 -6.38 11.43
C LEU A 37 -4.04 -5.83 11.77
N ARG A 38 -3.42 -6.29 12.87
CA ARG A 38 -2.03 -5.93 13.21
C ARG A 38 -1.07 -6.48 12.16
N LEU A 39 -1.20 -7.75 11.82
CA LEU A 39 -0.40 -8.40 10.77
C LEU A 39 -0.59 -7.73 9.40
N LEU A 40 -1.84 -7.39 9.04
CA LEU A 40 -2.11 -6.65 7.79
C LEU A 40 -1.40 -5.29 7.77
N ARG A 41 -1.43 -4.56 8.90
CA ARG A 41 -0.74 -3.27 9.02
C ARG A 41 0.77 -3.41 8.85
N GLU A 42 1.37 -4.42 9.47
CA GLU A 42 2.80 -4.71 9.36
C GLU A 42 3.20 -5.03 7.92
N LYS A 43 2.47 -5.96 7.26
CA LYS A 43 2.68 -6.30 5.85
C LYS A 43 2.57 -5.08 4.93
N GLN A 44 1.60 -4.19 5.20
CA GLN A 44 1.46 -2.95 4.42
C GLN A 44 2.61 -1.97 4.66
N ALA A 45 3.14 -1.88 5.90
CA ALA A 45 4.28 -1.03 6.21
C ALA A 45 5.55 -1.53 5.51
N GLU A 46 5.79 -2.84 5.55
CA GLU A 46 6.92 -3.48 4.85
C GLU A 46 6.83 -3.29 3.33
N SER A 47 5.64 -3.50 2.75
CA SER A 47 5.42 -3.32 1.32
C SER A 47 5.72 -1.89 0.85
N ARG A 48 5.28 -0.86 1.60
CA ARG A 48 5.57 0.55 1.25
C ARG A 48 7.06 0.86 1.31
N LEU A 49 7.77 0.31 2.30
CA LEU A 49 9.21 0.47 2.41
C LEU A 49 9.92 -0.21 1.25
N GLN A 50 9.46 -1.39 0.82
CA GLN A 50 10.00 -2.08 -0.34
C GLN A 50 9.79 -1.26 -1.62
N THR A 51 8.56 -0.75 -1.85
CA THR A 51 8.28 0.14 -2.98
C THR A 51 9.20 1.36 -3.00
N LEU A 52 9.46 1.97 -1.84
CA LEU A 52 10.38 3.11 -1.74
C LEU A 52 11.81 2.71 -2.12
N ARG A 53 12.28 1.54 -1.67
CA ARG A 53 13.61 1.02 -2.03
C ARG A 53 13.72 0.76 -3.52
N ASP A 54 12.68 0.20 -4.13
CA ASP A 54 12.66 -0.11 -5.56
C ASP A 54 12.71 1.18 -6.39
N LEU A 55 11.92 2.21 -6.02
CA LEU A 55 11.96 3.52 -6.67
C LEU A 55 13.31 4.24 -6.53
N LEU A 56 13.96 4.10 -5.36
CA LEU A 56 15.31 4.62 -5.17
C LEU A 56 16.33 3.88 -6.04
N ALA A 57 16.25 2.55 -6.12
CA ALA A 57 17.13 1.75 -6.96
C ALA A 57 16.94 2.10 -8.45
N GLU A 58 15.70 2.24 -8.90
CA GLU A 58 15.36 2.72 -10.24
C GLU A 58 16.00 4.09 -10.51
N GLY A 59 15.81 5.05 -9.61
CA GLY A 59 16.41 6.38 -9.71
C GLY A 59 17.94 6.37 -9.75
N LEU A 60 18.59 5.58 -8.90
CA LEU A 60 20.05 5.42 -8.87
C LEU A 60 20.59 4.73 -10.13
N SER A 61 19.82 3.81 -10.72
CA SER A 61 20.17 3.12 -11.96
C SER A 61 19.83 3.92 -13.23
N SER A 62 19.13 5.05 -13.11
CA SER A 62 18.62 5.84 -14.24
C SER A 62 19.71 6.61 -15.02
N GLY A 63 20.97 6.53 -14.57
CA GLY A 63 22.12 7.19 -15.19
C GLY A 63 22.68 8.31 -14.31
N GLU A 64 23.62 9.07 -14.86
CA GLU A 64 24.27 10.15 -14.12
C GLU A 64 23.29 11.32 -13.86
N PRO A 65 23.20 11.82 -12.62
CA PRO A 65 22.37 12.97 -12.30
C PRO A 65 22.88 14.20 -13.03
N VAL A 66 21.95 14.89 -13.70
CA VAL A 66 22.22 16.14 -14.42
C VAL A 66 21.68 17.34 -13.63
N ALA A 67 22.28 18.51 -13.83
CA ALA A 67 21.80 19.75 -13.22
C ALA A 67 20.34 20.01 -13.62
N TRP A 68 19.48 20.25 -12.62
CA TRP A 68 18.06 20.45 -12.83
C TRP A 68 17.70 21.93 -12.92
N GLU A 69 17.28 22.36 -14.11
CA GLU A 69 16.79 23.72 -14.37
C GLU A 69 15.27 23.75 -14.50
N LYS A 70 14.61 24.30 -13.47
CA LYS A 70 13.15 24.31 -13.34
C LYS A 70 12.45 24.95 -14.54
N ASP A 71 12.94 26.11 -14.99
CA ASP A 71 12.28 26.87 -16.07
C ASP A 71 12.47 26.21 -17.44
N ALA A 72 13.59 25.54 -17.67
CA ALA A 72 13.79 24.73 -18.87
C ALA A 72 12.86 23.50 -18.87
N PHE A 73 12.72 22.83 -17.72
CA PHE A 73 11.83 21.69 -17.56
C PHE A 73 10.36 22.07 -17.80
N LEU A 74 9.87 23.14 -17.17
CA LEU A 74 8.48 23.59 -17.33
C LEU A 74 8.15 23.99 -18.77
N ARG A 75 9.09 24.61 -19.48
CA ARG A 75 8.92 24.92 -20.92
C ARG A 75 8.79 23.64 -21.75
N LYS A 76 9.64 22.64 -21.50
CA LYS A 76 9.59 21.33 -22.20
C LYS A 76 8.28 20.60 -21.96
N VAL A 77 7.79 20.52 -20.71
CA VAL A 77 6.52 19.87 -20.36
C VAL A 77 5.34 20.58 -21.04
N LYS A 78 5.27 21.92 -20.98
CA LYS A 78 4.21 22.70 -21.64
C LYS A 78 4.20 22.53 -23.16
N ALA A 79 5.38 22.45 -23.78
CA ALA A 79 5.50 22.19 -25.22
C ALA A 79 5.01 20.78 -25.59
N GLY A 80 5.38 19.76 -24.81
CA GLY A 80 4.92 18.38 -25.01
C GLY A 80 3.40 18.21 -24.86
N MET A 81 2.78 18.91 -23.91
CA MET A 81 1.32 18.90 -23.72
C MET A 81 0.57 19.56 -24.90
N ARG A 82 1.15 20.58 -25.55
CA ARG A 82 0.56 21.21 -26.73
C ARG A 82 0.65 20.31 -27.96
N ALA A 83 1.80 19.67 -28.18
CA ALA A 83 1.99 18.72 -29.29
C ALA A 83 1.06 17.49 -29.19
N ALA A 84 0.74 17.03 -27.98
CA ALA A 84 -0.20 15.93 -27.76
C ALA A 84 -1.68 16.31 -28.00
N GLY A 85 -2.01 17.61 -27.96
CA GLY A 85 -3.36 18.13 -28.22
C GLY A 85 -3.62 18.48 -29.68
N GLU A 86 -2.57 18.71 -30.48
CA GLU A 86 -2.65 19.06 -31.90
C GLU A 86 -2.74 17.84 -32.83
N ASN A 87 -2.45 16.64 -32.30
CA ASN A 87 -2.53 15.37 -33.03
C ASN A 87 -3.81 14.56 -32.70
N ARG A 88 -4.91 15.26 -32.35
CA ARG A 88 -6.24 14.69 -32.06
C ARG A 88 -7.32 15.35 -32.90
#